data_AF-A0A9J8AKV3-F1
#
_entry.id   AF-A0A9J8AKV3-F1
#
_cell.length_a   1.000
_cell.length_b   1.000
_cell.length_c   1.000
_cell.angle_alpha   90.00
_cell.angle_beta   90.00
_cell.angle_gamma   90.00
#
_symmetry.space_group_name_H-M   'P 1'
#
loop_
_entity.id
_entity.type
_entity.pdbx_description
1 polymer ?
#
loop_
_entity_poly.entity_id
_entity_poly.type
_entity_poly.pdbx_seq_one_letter_code
_entity_poly.pdbx_strand_id
1 'polypeptide(L)'
;LGKVECLRGTLRRTENAQIVRRINQVPDTLTCITHHPGFEPVCLNVYSLQNALNVYKADYGPLRLRGIEKRYRHLAHRSFVSWCWGYLSRTIRVDIPSCVVLRVCREFPDAAGSCSGFRPPLD
;
A
#
# COMPACT_ATOMS: atom_id res chain seq x y z
N LEU A 1 14.26 -25.68 -2.20
CA LEU A 1 14.50 -24.90 -3.42
C LEU A 1 13.14 -24.51 -4.02
N GLY A 2 12.91 -23.24 -4.37
CA GLY A 2 11.85 -22.93 -5.34
C GLY A 2 10.95 -21.72 -5.06
N LYS A 3 11.53 -20.52 -5.17
CA LYS A 3 10.94 -19.30 -5.75
C LYS A 3 9.60 -18.78 -5.20
N VAL A 4 9.70 -17.76 -4.34
CA VAL A 4 8.72 -16.67 -4.26
C VAL A 4 8.81 -15.89 -5.58
N GLU A 5 7.80 -16.05 -6.45
CA GLU A 5 7.69 -15.36 -7.74
C GLU A 5 6.41 -14.53 -7.77
N CYS A 6 6.55 -13.24 -7.44
CA CYS A 6 5.62 -12.19 -7.89
C CYS A 6 5.78 -12.04 -9.41
N LEU A 7 5.04 -12.84 -10.18
CA LEU A 7 5.08 -12.80 -11.64
C LEU A 7 4.55 -11.44 -12.15
N ARG A 8 5.47 -10.69 -12.77
CA ARG A 8 5.38 -9.36 -13.43
C ARG A 8 5.85 -8.16 -12.60
N GLY A 9 7.11 -8.21 -12.18
CA GLY A 9 7.87 -7.01 -11.81
C GLY A 9 8.58 -7.13 -10.47
N THR A 10 9.49 -8.09 -10.39
CA THR A 10 10.69 -8.12 -9.53
C THR A 10 10.49 -7.71 -8.06
N LEU A 11 9.78 -8.54 -7.28
CA LEU A 11 9.93 -8.54 -5.82
C LEU A 11 11.13 -9.43 -5.42
N ARG A 12 12.35 -9.01 -5.73
CA ARG A 12 13.57 -9.48 -5.04
C ARG A 12 14.58 -8.36 -4.96
N ARG A 13 14.50 -7.59 -3.87
CA ARG A 13 15.64 -7.10 -3.09
C ARG A 13 15.07 -6.60 -1.76
N THR A 14 15.53 -7.23 -0.68
CA THR A 14 15.02 -7.14 0.71
C THR A 14 13.61 -7.66 0.91
N GLU A 15 13.50 -8.90 1.39
CA GLU A 15 12.35 -9.33 2.19
C GLU A 15 12.18 -8.33 3.33
N ASN A 16 11.23 -7.42 3.18
CA ASN A 16 11.02 -6.40 4.18
C ASN A 16 10.47 -7.09 5.44
N ALA A 17 11.26 -7.14 6.51
CA ALA A 17 10.96 -7.94 7.69
C ALA A 17 9.56 -7.68 8.25
N GLN A 18 9.06 -6.45 8.12
CA GLN A 18 7.71 -6.07 8.56
C GLN A 18 6.60 -6.68 7.68
N ILE A 19 6.82 -6.75 6.37
CA ILE A 19 5.89 -7.38 5.42
C ILE A 19 5.89 -8.89 5.63
N VAL A 20 7.07 -9.51 5.77
CA VAL A 20 7.19 -10.96 6.06
C VAL A 20 6.50 -11.31 7.38
N ARG A 21 6.67 -10.48 8.41
CA ARG A 21 5.97 -10.65 9.69
C ARG A 21 4.45 -10.71 9.51
N ARG A 22 3.87 -9.90 8.61
CA ARG A 22 2.43 -9.95 8.30
C ARG A 22 2.05 -11.21 7.53
N ILE A 23 2.84 -11.60 6.53
CA ILE A 23 2.61 -12.82 5.75
C ILE A 23 2.57 -14.05 6.67
N ASN A 24 3.48 -14.14 7.65
CA ASN A 24 3.56 -15.27 8.58
C ASN A 24 2.45 -15.31 9.64
N GLN A 25 1.49 -14.36 9.64
CA GLN A 25 0.32 -14.39 10.54
C GLN A 25 -0.79 -15.31 10.04
N VAL A 26 -0.68 -15.81 8.81
CA VAL A 26 -1.65 -16.68 8.14
C VAL A 26 -0.96 -17.94 7.62
N PRO A 27 -1.71 -18.99 7.24
CA PRO A 27 -1.12 -20.25 6.78
C PRO A 27 -0.13 -20.07 5.60
N ASP A 28 0.86 -20.97 5.52
CA ASP A 28 2.00 -20.93 4.59
C ASP A 28 1.66 -21.00 3.08
N THR A 29 0.38 -20.99 2.71
CA THR A 29 -0.08 -21.00 1.31
C THR A 29 -0.09 -19.60 0.67
N LEU A 30 0.26 -18.56 1.43
CA LEU A 30 0.19 -17.18 0.95
C LEU A 30 1.37 -16.82 0.03
N THR A 31 1.06 -16.56 -1.25
CA THR A 31 2.06 -16.20 -2.26
C THR A 31 2.36 -14.70 -2.37
N CYS A 32 1.47 -13.84 -1.86
CA CYS A 32 1.59 -12.38 -1.94
C CYS A 32 0.82 -11.70 -0.80
N ILE A 33 1.35 -10.60 -0.25
CA ILE A 33 0.69 -9.84 0.81
C ILE A 33 -0.67 -9.25 0.37
N THR A 34 -0.89 -9.04 -0.93
CA THR A 34 -2.19 -8.57 -1.45
C THR A 34 -3.30 -9.60 -1.30
N HIS A 35 -2.95 -10.88 -1.09
CA HIS A 35 -3.90 -11.96 -0.79
C HIS A 35 -4.11 -12.14 0.73
N HIS A 36 -3.36 -11.42 1.57
CA HIS A 36 -3.52 -11.50 3.02
C HIS A 36 -4.93 -11.04 3.39
N PRO A 37 -5.68 -11.74 4.25
CA PRO A 37 -7.06 -11.37 4.59
C PRO A 37 -7.17 -9.97 5.23
N GLY A 38 -6.12 -9.53 5.92
CA GLY A 38 -6.01 -8.16 6.43
C GLY A 38 -5.74 -7.07 5.39
N PHE A 39 -5.40 -7.41 4.14
CA PHE A 39 -5.05 -6.40 3.13
C PHE A 39 -6.27 -5.59 2.68
N GLU A 40 -7.38 -6.25 2.36
CA GLU A 40 -8.64 -5.58 1.97
C GLU A 40 -9.15 -4.60 3.04
N PRO A 41 -9.36 -5.02 4.31
CA PRO A 41 -9.95 -4.13 5.31
C PRO A 41 -9.03 -2.96 5.66
N VAL A 42 -7.71 -3.09 5.48
CA VAL A 42 -6.74 -2.03 5.77
C VAL A 42 -6.55 -1.07 4.59
N CYS A 43 -6.47 -1.60 3.37
CA CYS A 43 -5.99 -0.84 2.20
C CYS A 43 -7.06 -0.56 1.15
N LEU A 44 -8.11 -1.39 1.05
CA LEU A 44 -9.10 -1.31 -0.04
C LEU A 44 -10.49 -0.93 0.47
N ASN A 45 -10.80 -1.20 1.73
CA ASN A 45 -12.10 -0.88 2.31
C ASN A 45 -12.32 0.64 2.43
N VAL A 46 -13.34 1.15 1.74
CA VAL A 46 -13.62 2.60 1.67
C VAL A 46 -13.91 3.20 3.05
N TYR A 47 -14.59 2.48 3.94
CA TYR A 47 -14.91 2.97 5.29
C TYR A 47 -13.65 3.08 6.16
N SER A 48 -12.75 2.10 6.05
CA SER A 48 -11.44 2.18 6.68
C SER A 48 -10.62 3.37 6.16
N LEU A 49 -10.67 3.63 4.85
CA LEU A 49 -9.98 4.79 4.25
C LEU A 49 -10.62 6.13 4.64
N GLN A 50 -11.94 6.20 4.79
CA GLN A 50 -12.61 7.38 5.33
C GLN A 50 -12.19 7.65 6.77
N ASN A 51 -12.13 6.60 7.61
CA ASN A 51 -11.61 6.74 8.97
C ASN A 51 -10.15 7.20 8.98
N ALA A 52 -9.30 6.58 8.15
CA ALA A 52 -7.90 6.99 8.00
C ALA A 52 -7.75 8.44 7.54
N LEU A 53 -8.65 8.93 6.66
CA LEU A 53 -8.67 10.33 6.25
C LEU A 53 -9.01 11.26 7.43
N ASN A 54 -9.94 10.88 8.29
CA ASN A 54 -10.32 11.68 9.46
C ASN A 54 -9.17 11.77 10.47
N VAL A 55 -8.51 10.65 10.76
CA VAL A 55 -7.31 10.61 11.61
C VAL A 55 -6.19 11.45 10.99
N TYR A 56 -5.94 11.29 9.68
CA TYR A 56 -4.94 12.10 8.98
C TYR A 56 -5.21 13.60 9.11
N LYS A 57 -6.47 14.03 8.96
CA LYS A 57 -6.87 15.44 9.08
C LYS A 57 -6.62 15.99 10.48
N ALA A 58 -6.84 15.19 11.51
CA ALA A 58 -6.59 15.60 12.89
C ALA A 58 -5.09 15.81 13.15
N ASP A 59 -4.24 14.92 12.66
CA ASP A 59 -2.80 14.95 12.94
C ASP A 59 -2.00 15.90 12.02
N TYR A 60 -2.40 16.01 10.75
CA TYR A 60 -1.62 16.70 9.71
C TYR A 60 -2.38 17.85 9.02
N GLY A 61 -3.68 18.01 9.31
CA GLY A 61 -4.54 18.94 8.60
C GLY A 61 -5.06 18.41 7.26
N PRO A 62 -5.70 19.27 6.44
CA PRO A 62 -6.43 18.83 5.25
C PRO A 62 -5.51 18.26 4.16
N LEU A 63 -5.85 17.05 3.67
CA LEU A 63 -5.16 16.40 2.56
C LEU A 63 -5.44 17.14 1.23
N ARG A 64 -4.44 17.87 0.71
CA ARG A 64 -4.53 18.71 -0.50
C ARG A 64 -4.38 17.95 -1.82
N LEU A 65 -4.91 16.73 -1.90
CA LEU A 65 -4.99 15.96 -3.15
C LEU A 65 -6.33 16.23 -3.85
N ARG A 66 -6.30 16.42 -5.16
CA ARG A 66 -7.49 16.56 -6.01
C ARG A 66 -7.96 15.18 -6.48
N GLY A 67 -9.26 14.92 -6.42
CA GLY A 67 -9.86 13.62 -6.72
C GLY A 67 -9.92 12.71 -5.49
N ILE A 68 -11.04 11.99 -5.34
CA ILE A 68 -11.26 11.09 -4.21
C ILE A 68 -10.38 9.84 -4.33
N GLU A 69 -10.15 9.39 -5.55
CA GLU A 69 -9.35 8.23 -5.93
C GLU A 69 -7.88 8.45 -5.55
N LYS A 70 -7.33 9.64 -5.85
CA LYS A 70 -5.96 10.00 -5.45
C LYS A 70 -5.80 10.04 -3.93
N ARG A 71 -6.83 10.52 -3.21
CA ARG A 71 -6.84 10.51 -1.74
C ARG A 71 -6.87 9.08 -1.21
N TYR A 72 -7.73 8.23 -1.75
CA TYR A 72 -7.83 6.83 -1.35
C TYR A 72 -6.56 6.05 -1.64
N ARG A 73 -5.91 6.23 -2.80
CA ARG A 73 -4.60 5.61 -3.07
C ARG A 73 -3.54 6.07 -2.07
N HIS A 74 -3.44 7.38 -1.82
CA HIS A 74 -2.50 7.91 -0.84
C HIS A 74 -2.73 7.31 0.56
N LEU A 75 -3.98 7.26 1.00
CA LEU A 75 -4.36 6.70 2.29
C LEU A 75 -4.15 5.19 2.33
N ALA A 76 -4.45 4.45 1.28
CA ALA A 76 -4.22 3.01 1.18
C ALA A 76 -2.74 2.67 1.34
N HIS A 77 -1.86 3.39 0.65
CA HIS A 77 -0.42 3.26 0.79
C HIS A 77 0.05 3.60 2.22
N ARG A 78 -0.50 4.67 2.78
CA ARG A 78 -0.20 5.11 4.15
C ARG A 78 -0.65 4.07 5.19
N SER A 79 -1.86 3.54 5.06
CA SER A 79 -2.43 2.49 5.89
C SER A 79 -1.64 1.18 5.78
N PHE A 80 -1.19 0.81 4.58
CA PHE A 80 -0.34 -0.35 4.36
C PHE A 80 0.97 -0.25 5.16
N VAL A 81 1.66 0.90 5.07
CA VAL A 81 2.88 1.16 5.85
C VAL A 81 2.56 1.18 7.34
N SER A 82 1.45 1.80 7.76
CA SER A 82 1.01 1.78 9.17
C SER A 82 0.81 0.38 9.69
N TRP A 83 0.18 -0.47 8.89
CA TRP A 83 -0.16 -1.83 9.26
C TRP A 83 1.10 -2.69 9.37
N CYS A 84 2.06 -2.56 8.47
CA CYS A 84 3.29 -3.33 8.53
C CYS A 84 4.24 -2.84 9.65
N TRP A 85 4.45 -1.52 9.81
CA TRP A 85 5.42 -0.96 10.76
C TRP A 85 4.87 -0.63 12.15
N GLY A 86 3.55 -0.51 12.30
CA GLY A 86 2.89 -0.16 13.56
C GLY A 86 2.90 1.33 13.92
N TYR A 87 3.66 2.17 13.21
CA TYR A 87 3.70 3.61 13.41
C TYR A 87 4.07 4.37 12.13
N LEU A 88 3.59 5.61 12.00
CA LEU A 88 3.95 6.51 10.91
C LEU A 88 4.80 7.66 11.41
N SER A 89 6.11 7.46 11.44
CA SER A 89 7.02 8.58 11.63
C SER A 89 7.29 9.28 10.30
N ARG A 90 7.40 10.62 10.32
CA ARG A 90 7.77 11.46 9.16
C ARG A 90 9.14 11.06 8.56
N THR A 91 9.94 10.32 9.30
CA THR A 91 11.31 9.93 8.93
C THR A 91 11.39 8.60 8.19
N ILE A 92 10.36 7.74 8.27
CA ILE A 92 10.41 6.42 7.63
C ILE A 92 9.90 6.52 6.20
N ARG A 93 10.83 6.52 5.26
CA ARG A 93 10.54 6.28 3.85
C ARG A 93 10.67 4.78 3.59
N VAL A 94 9.54 4.12 3.33
CA VAL A 94 9.47 2.70 3.00
C VAL A 94 9.14 2.56 1.52
N ASP A 95 9.89 1.70 0.83
CA ASP A 95 9.54 1.27 -0.51
C ASP A 95 8.34 0.31 -0.46
N ILE A 96 7.22 0.75 -1.03
CA ILE A 96 6.00 -0.05 -1.12
C ILE A 96 6.16 -1.06 -2.26
N PRO A 97 5.85 -2.35 -2.05
CA PRO A 97 5.91 -3.36 -3.10
C PRO A 97 5.07 -3.00 -4.33
N SER A 98 5.60 -3.30 -5.53
CA SER A 98 4.90 -3.08 -6.80
C SER A 98 3.54 -3.79 -6.84
N CYS A 99 3.42 -4.98 -6.27
CA CYS A 99 2.16 -5.72 -6.18
C CYS A 99 1.08 -4.96 -5.40
N VAL A 100 1.46 -4.30 -4.30
CA VAL A 100 0.55 -3.47 -3.49
C VAL A 100 0.14 -2.23 -4.26
N VAL A 101 1.09 -1.54 -4.90
CA VAL A 101 0.81 -0.36 -5.73
C VAL A 101 -0.18 -0.72 -6.84
N LEU A 102 0.11 -1.77 -7.61
CA LEU A 102 -0.74 -2.23 -8.70
C LEU A 102 -2.14 -2.65 -8.22
N ARG A 103 -2.25 -3.35 -7.09
CA ARG A 103 -3.55 -3.75 -6.53
C ARG A 103 -4.39 -2.55 -6.11
N VAL A 104 -3.80 -1.59 -5.40
CA VAL A 104 -4.47 -0.35 -4.96
C VAL A 104 -4.88 0.50 -6.16
N CYS A 105 -4.01 0.62 -7.17
CA CYS A 105 -4.29 1.35 -8.40
C CYS A 105 -5.46 0.73 -9.20
N ARG A 106 -5.61 -0.60 -9.20
CA ARG A 106 -6.75 -1.27 -9.83
C ARG A 106 -8.06 -1.01 -9.09
N GLU A 107 -8.00 -0.89 -7.76
CA GLU A 107 -9.18 -0.61 -6.94
C GLU A 107 -9.65 0.85 -7.05
N PHE A 108 -8.69 1.78 -7.16
CA PHE A 108 -8.96 3.21 -7.24
C PHE A 108 -8.31 3.83 -8.50
N PRO A 109 -8.85 3.54 -9.70
CA PRO A 109 -8.32 4.07 -10.95
C PRO A 109 -8.50 5.60 -11.04
N ASP A 110 -7.59 6.32 -11.71
CA ASP A 110 -7.89 7.70 -12.11
C ASP A 110 -8.89 7.73 -13.28
N ALA A 111 -9.42 8.92 -13.61
CA ALA A 111 -10.33 9.13 -14.74
C ALA A 111 -9.80 8.60 -16.10
N ALA A 112 -8.49 8.44 -16.24
CA ALA A 112 -7.85 7.86 -17.43
C ALA A 112 -7.61 6.33 -17.35
N GLY A 113 -8.10 5.66 -16.31
CA GLY A 113 -7.88 4.22 -16.06
C GLY A 113 -6.43 3.86 -15.71
N SER A 114 -5.55 4.84 -15.58
CA SER A 114 -4.12 4.69 -15.31
C SER A 114 -3.77 5.20 -13.93
N CYS A 115 -2.79 4.56 -13.30
CA CYS A 115 -2.17 5.05 -12.08
C CYS A 115 -0.74 5.43 -12.48
N SER A 116 -0.46 6.72 -12.61
CA SER A 116 0.89 7.18 -12.92
C SER A 116 1.83 6.67 -11.82
N GLY A 117 2.72 5.74 -12.19
CA GLY A 117 3.75 5.23 -11.29
C GLY A 117 4.73 6.31 -10.86
N PHE A 118 5.69 5.93 -10.01
CA PHE A 118 6.78 6.82 -9.60
C PHE A 118 7.47 7.38 -10.85
N ARG A 119 7.37 8.69 -11.06
CA ARG A 119 8.12 9.41 -12.08
C ARG A 119 9.36 9.98 -11.38
N PRO A 120 10.56 9.41 -11.60
CA PRO A 120 11.76 10.06 -11.10
C PRO A 120 11.85 11.48 -11.69
N PRO A 121 12.46 12.44 -10.96
CA PRO A 121 12.82 13.72 -11.56
C PRO A 121 13.62 13.45 -12.84
N LEU A 122 13.22 14.08 -13.95
CA LEU A 122 14.07 14.15 -15.13
C LEU A 122 15.10 15.24 -14.82
N ASP A 123 16.36 14.85 -14.68
CA ASP A 123 17.50 15.77 -14.72
C ASP A 123 17.65 16.35 -16.15
#